data_AF-A0A9D7JV16-F1
#
_entry.id   AF-A0A9D7JV16-F1
#
_cell.length_a   1.000
_cell.length_b   1.000
_cell.length_c   1.000
_cell.angle_alpha   90.00
_cell.angle_beta   90.00
_cell.angle_gamma   90.00
#
_symmetry.space_group_name_H-M   'P 1'
#
loop_
_entity.id
_entity.type
_entity.pdbx_description
1 polymer ?
#
loop_
_entity_poly.entity_id
_entity_poly.type
_entity_poly.pdbx_seq_one_letter_code
_entity_poly.pdbx_strand_id
1 'polypeptide(L)'
;MNYSKISAFKFWGLCVLLMFTMSAQAQFDPEPLLHIHSDFEDTTFNNRRVRHVDLEAKIIQLKTIPGFEVKLLGKSFLGRNIHLVKVGQGDTKVLLWSQMHGDESTATMAILDLFNFFTTTGRWSGLKENILDECTLYFIPMLNPDGAELFVRRNAQQIDINRDAIYLQSPEARILKSVRDSLQPDFGFNLHDQHKYHAAGDQKTPASISLLAPAYNQEKEVNAVREHAMQVAGVIHNTLKKIIPMHIGRYDDEHEPRAFGDNIQKWGTSTILIETGAFENDPEKQFLRKVNFIALLSALESISNKAYYSVDLQDYWSIPENKNRLNDFIIKNITMEDHGVQYLTDISYNRSEFSGLASIQDMGDLTVYKGYAEWDGTGKRLVSGKLYPALIKNLKKLDKLDLDNLLHQGYTEVRLKKVPTTKSKDTSLISILKINETKNNTFMPGSNPNALIYQGEKLIFLLKNGNLISIAN
;
A
#
# COMPACT_ATOMS: atom_id res chain seq x y z
N MET A 1 76.33 49.41 -36.64
CA MET A 1 75.66 48.10 -36.46
C MET A 1 74.79 48.19 -35.22
N ASN A 2 73.46 48.19 -35.45
CA ASN A 2 72.30 47.95 -34.56
C ASN A 2 72.28 48.58 -33.15
N TYR A 3 71.48 49.63 -32.85
CA TYR A 3 70.00 49.69 -32.71
C TYR A 3 69.42 48.53 -31.88
N SER A 4 68.54 48.66 -30.89
CA SER A 4 67.88 49.79 -30.21
C SER A 4 66.90 49.26 -29.15
N LYS A 5 66.73 50.02 -28.06
CA LYS A 5 65.46 50.39 -27.40
C LYS A 5 64.52 49.34 -26.77
N ILE A 6 64.47 49.46 -25.44
CA ILE A 6 63.30 49.56 -24.55
C ILE A 6 61.95 49.84 -25.24
N SER A 7 60.95 49.01 -24.94
CA SER A 7 59.50 49.30 -24.71
C SER A 7 58.85 47.94 -24.31
N ALA A 8 57.74 47.76 -23.61
CA ALA A 8 56.77 48.58 -22.90
C ALA A 8 55.94 47.62 -22.02
N PHE A 9 55.26 48.18 -21.02
CA PHE A 9 54.09 47.63 -20.32
C PHE A 9 53.31 46.56 -21.09
N LYS A 10 53.00 45.43 -20.43
CA LYS A 10 51.74 44.69 -20.57
C LYS A 10 51.42 43.94 -19.28
N PHE A 11 50.51 44.54 -18.51
CA PHE A 11 49.70 43.92 -17.48
C PHE A 11 48.86 42.82 -18.16
N TRP A 12 49.09 41.56 -17.85
CA TRP A 12 48.16 40.47 -18.20
C TRP A 12 47.87 39.67 -16.93
N GLY A 13 46.70 39.95 -16.37
CA GLY A 13 46.12 39.17 -15.30
C GLY A 13 45.81 37.77 -15.81
N LEU A 14 46.36 36.76 -15.14
CA LEU A 14 46.00 35.38 -15.36
C LEU A 14 44.75 35.08 -14.52
N CYS A 15 43.58 35.52 -15.01
CA CYS A 15 42.30 34.95 -14.57
C CYS A 15 42.17 33.56 -15.20
N VAL A 16 42.67 32.53 -14.51
CA VAL A 16 42.24 31.16 -14.80
C VAL A 16 40.83 31.02 -14.24
N LEU A 17 39.84 31.29 -15.11
CA LEU A 17 38.46 30.90 -14.88
C LEU A 17 38.43 29.37 -14.75
N LEU A 18 38.23 28.88 -13.52
CA LEU A 18 37.62 27.58 -13.27
C LEU A 18 36.23 27.63 -13.90
N MET A 19 36.08 27.08 -15.10
CA MET A 19 34.76 26.72 -15.61
C MET A 19 34.24 25.57 -14.77
N PHE A 20 33.63 25.88 -13.63
CA PHE A 20 32.61 25.01 -13.07
C PHE A 20 31.44 25.05 -14.05
N THR A 21 31.39 24.08 -14.96
CA THR A 21 30.13 23.71 -15.57
C THR A 21 29.26 23.19 -14.44
N MET A 22 28.46 24.06 -13.84
CA MET A 22 27.25 23.63 -13.15
C MET A 22 26.36 23.03 -14.23
N SER A 23 26.53 21.73 -14.50
CA SER A 23 25.44 20.94 -15.02
C SER A 23 24.35 21.05 -13.97
N ALA A 24 23.35 21.90 -14.24
CA ALA A 24 22.08 21.79 -13.55
C ALA A 24 21.64 20.34 -13.79
N GLN A 25 21.79 19.48 -12.78
CA GLN A 25 21.23 18.14 -12.82
C GLN A 25 19.73 18.36 -12.99
N ALA A 26 19.23 18.04 -14.19
CA ALA A 26 17.81 18.09 -14.45
C ALA A 26 17.16 17.14 -13.44
N GLN A 27 16.36 17.70 -12.54
CA GLN A 27 15.57 16.90 -11.61
C GLN A 27 14.65 15.98 -12.43
N PHE A 28 14.56 14.70 -12.06
CA PHE A 28 13.64 13.76 -12.68
C PHE A 28 12.23 14.37 -12.78
N ASP A 29 11.72 14.45 -14.00
CA ASP A 29 10.37 14.92 -14.27
C ASP A 29 9.46 13.70 -14.49
N PRO A 30 8.56 13.37 -13.55
CA PRO A 30 7.67 12.23 -13.68
C PRO A 30 6.49 12.48 -14.63
N GLU A 31 6.21 13.73 -15.01
CA GLU A 31 5.02 14.07 -15.81
C GLU A 31 4.95 13.31 -17.15
N PRO A 32 6.04 13.24 -17.96
CA PRO A 32 5.99 12.46 -19.19
C PRO A 32 5.69 10.98 -18.95
N LEU A 33 6.17 10.41 -17.84
CA LEU A 33 5.94 9.00 -17.48
C LEU A 33 4.49 8.73 -17.07
N LEU A 34 3.81 9.71 -16.46
CA LEU A 34 2.38 9.60 -16.19
C LEU A 34 1.59 9.41 -17.49
N HIS A 35 1.97 10.02 -18.59
CA HIS A 35 1.20 9.93 -19.82
C HIS A 35 1.41 8.64 -20.61
N ILE A 36 2.48 7.89 -20.32
CA ILE A 36 2.89 6.74 -21.13
C ILE A 36 3.06 5.45 -20.33
N HIS A 37 2.82 5.43 -19.02
CA HIS A 37 2.91 4.20 -18.22
C HIS A 37 2.08 3.06 -18.84
N SER A 38 0.96 3.39 -19.49
CA SER A 38 0.14 2.44 -20.27
C SER A 38 0.91 1.70 -21.36
N ASP A 39 2.02 2.25 -21.87
CA ASP A 39 2.87 1.61 -22.88
C ASP A 39 3.71 0.48 -22.27
N PHE A 40 3.89 0.48 -20.94
CA PHE A 40 4.67 -0.52 -20.20
C PHE A 40 3.79 -1.43 -19.34
N GLU A 41 2.50 -1.10 -19.18
CA GLU A 41 1.58 -1.83 -18.33
C GLU A 41 1.35 -3.27 -18.83
N ASP A 42 1.64 -4.27 -17.99
CA ASP A 42 1.20 -5.65 -18.27
C ASP A 42 -0.32 -5.77 -18.06
N THR A 43 -1.04 -5.92 -19.18
CA THR A 43 -2.51 -6.01 -19.24
C THR A 43 -3.10 -7.35 -18.78
N THR A 44 -2.26 -8.30 -18.35
CA THR A 44 -2.70 -9.58 -17.76
C THR A 44 -3.17 -9.40 -16.32
N PHE A 45 -2.62 -8.41 -15.60
CA PHE A 45 -2.84 -8.20 -14.17
C PHE A 45 -3.66 -6.95 -13.89
N ASN A 46 -4.96 -7.01 -14.22
CA ASN A 46 -5.89 -5.89 -14.02
C ASN A 46 -6.60 -5.94 -12.65
N ASN A 47 -6.21 -6.88 -11.78
CA ASN A 47 -6.74 -7.03 -10.44
C ASN A 47 -5.60 -7.10 -9.43
N ARG A 48 -5.88 -6.71 -8.18
CA ARG A 48 -4.89 -6.66 -7.10
C ARG A 48 -4.42 -8.02 -6.59
N ARG A 49 -4.82 -9.13 -7.20
CA ARG A 49 -4.41 -10.49 -6.81
C ARG A 49 -3.53 -11.11 -7.90
N VAL A 50 -2.22 -10.99 -7.70
CA VAL A 50 -1.22 -11.67 -8.52
C VAL A 50 -1.00 -13.08 -7.97
N ARG A 51 -1.43 -14.10 -8.73
CA ARG A 51 -1.15 -15.50 -8.41
C ARG A 51 0.23 -15.90 -8.93
N HIS A 52 0.83 -16.88 -8.26
CA HIS A 52 2.15 -17.39 -8.62
C HIS A 52 2.17 -18.01 -10.01
N VAL A 53 1.15 -18.80 -10.37
CA VAL A 53 1.08 -19.45 -11.68
C VAL A 53 1.08 -18.46 -12.85
N ASP A 54 0.36 -17.36 -12.71
CA ASP A 54 0.23 -16.34 -13.76
C ASP A 54 1.53 -15.52 -13.85
N LEU A 55 2.13 -15.19 -12.69
CA LEU A 55 3.40 -14.48 -12.62
C LEU A 55 4.56 -15.33 -13.18
N GLU A 56 4.67 -16.60 -12.78
CA GLU A 56 5.76 -17.48 -13.18
C GLU A 56 5.83 -17.62 -14.71
N ALA A 57 4.70 -17.69 -15.39
CA ALA A 57 4.66 -17.72 -16.85
C ALA A 57 5.34 -16.48 -17.47
N LYS A 58 5.10 -15.28 -16.93
CA LYS A 58 5.75 -14.04 -17.37
C LYS A 58 7.24 -14.01 -17.04
N ILE A 59 7.61 -14.44 -15.85
CA ILE A 59 9.03 -14.50 -15.45
C ILE A 59 9.82 -15.47 -16.35
N ILE A 60 9.25 -16.62 -16.72
CA ILE A 60 9.91 -17.57 -17.61
C ILE A 60 10.08 -16.98 -19.02
N GLN A 61 9.13 -16.18 -19.51
CA GLN A 61 9.24 -15.52 -20.82
C GLN A 61 10.44 -14.56 -20.89
N LEU A 62 10.85 -13.94 -19.78
CA LEU A 62 12.03 -13.06 -19.76
C LEU A 62 13.33 -13.78 -20.17
N LYS A 63 13.40 -15.12 -20.04
CA LYS A 63 14.57 -15.90 -20.50
C LYS A 63 14.84 -15.77 -22.00
N THR A 64 13.83 -15.42 -22.80
CA THR A 64 13.99 -15.26 -24.25
C THR A 64 14.34 -13.83 -24.65
N ILE A 65 14.36 -12.89 -23.69
CA ILE A 65 14.60 -11.47 -23.92
C ILE A 65 16.08 -11.15 -23.66
N PRO A 66 16.82 -10.60 -24.65
CA PRO A 66 18.22 -10.22 -24.45
C PRO A 66 18.42 -9.28 -23.27
N GLY A 67 19.49 -9.50 -22.50
CA GLY A 67 19.83 -8.70 -21.31
C GLY A 67 19.21 -9.20 -20.01
N PHE A 68 18.17 -10.02 -20.07
CA PHE A 68 17.57 -10.66 -18.89
C PHE A 68 18.19 -12.02 -18.58
N GLU A 69 18.47 -12.26 -17.30
CA GLU A 69 18.87 -13.56 -16.76
C GLU A 69 17.86 -13.98 -15.70
N VAL A 70 17.30 -15.19 -15.83
CA VAL A 70 16.31 -15.72 -14.86
C VAL A 70 16.83 -17.00 -14.22
N LYS A 71 17.01 -16.97 -12.91
CA LYS A 71 17.54 -18.07 -12.10
C LYS A 71 16.50 -18.58 -11.12
N LEU A 72 16.32 -19.90 -11.06
CA LEU A 72 15.56 -20.54 -10.00
C LEU A 72 16.39 -20.49 -8.70
N LEU A 73 15.89 -19.82 -7.67
CA LEU A 73 16.55 -19.73 -6.36
C LEU A 73 16.26 -20.94 -5.47
N GLY A 74 15.06 -21.51 -5.62
CA GLY A 74 14.59 -22.59 -4.78
C GLY A 74 13.08 -22.72 -4.86
N LYS A 75 12.49 -23.29 -3.82
CA LYS A 75 11.04 -23.51 -3.72
C LYS A 75 10.50 -23.03 -2.37
N SER A 76 9.25 -22.60 -2.37
CA SER A 76 8.46 -22.34 -1.16
C SER A 76 8.21 -23.62 -0.36
N PHE A 77 7.60 -23.49 0.80
CA PHE A 77 7.23 -24.63 1.64
C PHE A 77 6.37 -25.67 0.91
N LEU A 78 5.37 -25.24 0.11
CA LEU A 78 4.54 -26.13 -0.69
C LEU A 78 5.12 -26.46 -2.07
N GLY A 79 6.39 -26.12 -2.33
CA GLY A 79 7.11 -26.54 -3.52
C GLY A 79 6.94 -25.67 -4.76
N ARG A 80 6.43 -24.43 -4.62
CA ARG A 80 6.33 -23.46 -5.73
C ARG A 80 7.67 -22.77 -5.97
N ASN A 81 8.02 -22.55 -7.23
CA ASN A 81 9.32 -21.99 -7.58
C ASN A 81 9.45 -20.53 -7.18
N ILE A 82 10.62 -20.14 -6.66
CA ILE A 82 10.97 -18.74 -6.40
C ILE A 82 12.14 -18.39 -7.32
N HIS A 83 11.97 -17.33 -8.11
CA HIS A 83 12.91 -16.93 -9.15
C HIS A 83 13.60 -15.61 -8.80
N LEU A 84 14.85 -15.48 -9.24
CA LEU A 84 15.60 -14.23 -9.34
C LEU A 84 15.61 -13.80 -10.81
N VAL A 85 15.25 -12.55 -11.08
CA VAL A 85 15.43 -11.93 -12.39
C VAL A 85 16.54 -10.90 -12.28
N LYS A 86 17.52 -10.96 -13.17
CA LYS A 86 18.63 -10.02 -13.25
C LYS A 86 18.62 -9.31 -14.59
N VAL A 87 18.91 -8.01 -14.58
CA VAL A 87 19.10 -7.19 -15.79
C VAL A 87 20.10 -6.06 -15.49
N GLY A 88 20.85 -5.65 -16.52
CA GLY A 88 21.93 -4.67 -16.37
C GLY A 88 23.29 -5.30 -16.06
N GLN A 89 24.32 -4.46 -16.12
CA GLN A 89 25.73 -4.85 -16.09
C GLN A 89 26.62 -3.92 -15.26
N GLY A 90 26.05 -2.85 -14.69
CA GLY A 90 26.81 -1.88 -13.92
C GLY A 90 27.21 -2.35 -12.52
N ASP A 91 28.17 -1.64 -11.94
CA ASP A 91 28.81 -2.02 -10.68
C ASP A 91 27.88 -1.88 -9.46
N THR A 92 26.90 -0.97 -9.51
CA THR A 92 25.97 -0.74 -8.39
C THR A 92 24.90 -1.83 -8.36
N LYS A 93 24.87 -2.64 -7.31
CA LYS A 93 23.91 -3.75 -7.19
C LYS A 93 22.67 -3.30 -6.43
N VAL A 94 21.50 -3.48 -7.05
CA VAL A 94 20.22 -3.13 -6.44
C VAL A 94 19.35 -4.38 -6.31
N LEU A 95 18.93 -4.71 -5.09
CA LEU A 95 18.03 -5.84 -4.81
C LEU A 95 16.62 -5.34 -4.55
N LEU A 96 15.64 -5.79 -5.31
CA LEU A 96 14.23 -5.49 -5.12
C LEU A 96 13.48 -6.79 -4.82
N TRP A 97 12.69 -6.82 -3.75
CA TRP A 97 11.85 -7.98 -3.46
C TRP A 97 10.43 -7.55 -3.10
N SER A 98 9.46 -8.30 -3.59
CA SER A 98 8.03 -8.04 -3.36
C SER A 98 7.30 -9.33 -2.94
N GLN A 99 6.08 -9.14 -2.44
CA GLN A 99 5.20 -10.20 -1.95
C GLN A 99 5.92 -11.17 -1.00
N MET A 100 6.69 -10.65 -0.04
CA MET A 100 7.06 -11.47 1.13
C MET A 100 5.84 -11.73 2.02
N HIS A 101 4.85 -10.84 1.96
CA HIS A 101 3.47 -11.12 2.32
C HIS A 101 2.66 -11.40 1.06
N GLY A 102 1.87 -12.47 1.06
CA GLY A 102 1.23 -12.94 -0.16
C GLY A 102 0.11 -12.03 -0.69
N ASP A 103 -0.53 -11.26 0.18
CA ASP A 103 -1.63 -10.34 -0.11
C ASP A 103 -1.19 -8.93 -0.58
N GLU A 104 0.12 -8.70 -0.73
CA GLU A 104 0.69 -7.37 -0.99
C GLU A 104 1.29 -7.28 -2.40
N SER A 105 0.44 -7.31 -3.42
CA SER A 105 0.87 -7.55 -4.81
C SER A 105 1.15 -6.29 -5.66
N THR A 106 0.89 -5.10 -5.14
CA THR A 106 0.91 -3.86 -5.95
C THR A 106 2.27 -3.60 -6.59
N ALA A 107 3.34 -3.73 -5.80
CA ALA A 107 4.68 -3.53 -6.29
C ALA A 107 5.16 -4.67 -7.21
N THR A 108 4.62 -5.88 -7.08
CA THR A 108 4.88 -6.97 -8.04
C THR A 108 4.36 -6.60 -9.42
N MET A 109 3.17 -6.00 -9.51
CA MET A 109 2.64 -5.51 -10.79
C MET A 109 3.54 -4.39 -11.36
N ALA A 110 4.03 -3.48 -10.53
CA ALA A 110 4.95 -2.43 -10.96
C ALA A 110 6.31 -2.98 -11.42
N ILE A 111 6.82 -4.06 -10.81
CA ILE A 111 8.03 -4.76 -11.27
C ILE A 111 7.85 -5.33 -12.68
N LEU A 112 6.67 -5.89 -12.99
CA LEU A 112 6.38 -6.37 -14.35
C LEU A 112 6.40 -5.21 -15.37
N ASP A 113 5.88 -4.05 -14.99
CA ASP A 113 5.93 -2.86 -15.83
C ASP A 113 7.36 -2.36 -16.03
N LEU A 114 8.22 -2.45 -15.00
CA LEU A 114 9.65 -2.18 -15.13
C LEU A 114 10.33 -3.16 -16.10
N PHE A 115 9.98 -4.45 -16.07
CA PHE A 115 10.52 -5.39 -17.05
C PHE A 115 10.15 -4.98 -18.46
N ASN A 116 8.89 -4.63 -18.71
CA ASN A 116 8.44 -4.13 -20.01
C ASN A 116 9.20 -2.85 -20.40
N PHE A 117 9.35 -1.90 -19.48
CA PHE A 117 10.15 -0.69 -19.68
C PHE A 117 11.59 -1.01 -20.14
N PHE A 118 12.26 -1.96 -19.49
CA PHE A 118 13.62 -2.37 -19.86
C PHE A 118 13.71 -3.14 -21.19
N THR A 119 12.59 -3.61 -21.75
CA THR A 119 12.57 -4.16 -23.12
C THR A 119 12.41 -3.10 -24.21
N THR A 120 12.03 -1.86 -23.84
CA THR A 120 11.60 -0.87 -24.83
C THR A 120 12.75 -0.30 -25.65
N THR A 121 12.38 0.17 -26.85
CA THR A 121 13.25 0.90 -27.78
C THR A 121 12.62 2.26 -28.06
N GLY A 122 13.42 3.24 -28.49
CA GLY A 122 12.95 4.60 -28.79
C GLY A 122 13.22 5.61 -27.69
N ARG A 123 12.26 6.50 -27.40
CA ARG A 123 12.43 7.73 -26.60
C ARG A 123 13.11 7.52 -25.23
N TRP A 124 12.89 6.38 -24.58
CA TRP A 124 13.40 6.09 -23.24
C TRP A 124 14.66 5.22 -23.21
N SER A 125 15.22 4.89 -24.38
CA SER A 125 16.39 4.03 -24.47
C SER A 125 17.58 4.59 -23.69
N GLY A 126 17.81 5.91 -23.77
CA GLY A 126 18.90 6.55 -23.02
C GLY A 126 18.73 6.47 -21.49
N LEU A 127 17.50 6.64 -20.97
CA LEU A 127 17.23 6.47 -19.53
C LEU A 127 17.46 5.02 -19.11
N LYS A 128 16.90 4.07 -19.87
CA LYS A 128 17.11 2.64 -19.65
C LYS A 128 18.61 2.29 -19.65
N GLU A 129 19.33 2.69 -20.69
CA GLU A 129 20.74 2.37 -20.90
C GLU A 129 21.58 2.92 -19.74
N ASN A 130 21.39 4.19 -19.38
CA ASN A 130 22.07 4.79 -18.22
C ASN A 130 21.82 4.02 -16.92
N ILE A 131 20.59 3.55 -16.68
CA ILE A 131 20.28 2.74 -15.49
C ILE A 131 21.00 1.39 -15.58
N LEU A 132 20.92 0.69 -16.70
CA LEU A 132 21.44 -0.67 -16.86
C LEU A 132 22.97 -0.74 -17.02
N ASP A 133 23.61 0.35 -17.44
CA ASP A 133 25.06 0.46 -17.56
C ASP A 133 25.73 0.79 -16.22
N GLU A 134 25.05 1.51 -15.32
CA GLU A 134 25.58 1.88 -14.00
C GLU A 134 25.10 0.95 -12.87
N CYS A 135 23.95 0.28 -13.07
CA CYS A 135 23.37 -0.64 -12.10
C CYS A 135 23.22 -2.06 -12.66
N THR A 136 23.41 -3.05 -11.79
CA THR A 136 22.89 -4.40 -11.98
C THR A 136 21.70 -4.61 -11.05
N LEU A 137 20.52 -4.83 -11.63
CA LEU A 137 19.26 -4.95 -10.92
C LEU A 137 18.93 -6.42 -10.69
N TYR A 138 18.55 -6.76 -9.46
CA TYR A 138 18.16 -8.09 -9.02
C TYR A 138 16.76 -8.05 -8.42
N PHE A 139 15.82 -8.76 -9.03
CA PHE A 139 14.43 -8.80 -8.60
C PHE A 139 14.08 -10.19 -8.06
N ILE A 140 13.43 -10.25 -6.91
CA ILE A 140 12.64 -11.39 -6.44
C ILE A 140 11.17 -10.96 -6.51
N PRO A 141 10.48 -11.16 -7.66
CA PRO A 141 9.15 -10.59 -7.88
C PRO A 141 8.05 -11.20 -7.00
N MET A 142 8.30 -12.34 -6.38
CA MET A 142 7.38 -12.96 -5.43
C MET A 142 8.14 -13.90 -4.51
N LEU A 143 8.34 -13.47 -3.26
CA LEU A 143 9.05 -14.27 -2.26
C LEU A 143 8.15 -15.33 -1.59
N ASN A 144 6.87 -15.02 -1.39
CA ASN A 144 5.89 -15.90 -0.73
C ASN A 144 4.79 -16.37 -1.71
N PRO A 145 5.12 -17.28 -2.65
CA PRO A 145 4.14 -17.75 -3.62
C PRO A 145 3.00 -18.57 -3.00
N ASP A 146 3.23 -19.19 -1.84
CA ASP A 146 2.19 -19.95 -1.13
C ASP A 146 1.12 -19.04 -0.54
N GLY A 147 1.52 -17.94 0.09
CA GLY A 147 0.61 -16.91 0.56
C GLY A 147 -0.11 -16.20 -0.59
N ALA A 148 0.61 -15.92 -1.69
CA ALA A 148 0.05 -15.24 -2.85
C ALA A 148 -1.08 -16.03 -3.54
N GLU A 149 -0.94 -17.35 -3.65
CA GLU A 149 -2.01 -18.20 -4.17
C GLU A 149 -3.30 -18.12 -3.36
N LEU A 150 -3.21 -17.84 -2.06
CA LEU A 150 -4.38 -17.72 -1.18
C LEU A 150 -4.76 -16.27 -0.87
N PHE A 151 -3.97 -15.30 -1.36
CA PHE A 151 -4.08 -13.88 -1.02
C PHE A 151 -4.10 -13.65 0.49
N VAL A 152 -3.06 -14.16 1.16
CA VAL A 152 -2.87 -14.02 2.61
C VAL A 152 -1.44 -13.60 2.93
N ARG A 153 -1.30 -12.82 4.01
CA ARG A 153 -0.02 -12.33 4.52
C ARG A 153 1.02 -13.42 4.76
N ARG A 154 0.68 -14.44 5.55
CA ARG A 154 1.63 -15.45 6.02
C ARG A 154 1.92 -16.50 4.96
N ASN A 155 3.06 -17.19 5.07
CA ASN A 155 3.35 -18.34 4.21
C ASN A 155 2.49 -19.56 4.61
N ALA A 156 2.64 -20.68 3.90
CA ALA A 156 1.89 -21.91 4.19
C ALA A 156 2.13 -22.48 5.61
N GLN A 157 3.27 -22.17 6.23
CA GLN A 157 3.60 -22.56 7.61
C GLN A 157 3.00 -21.62 8.66
N GLN A 158 2.19 -20.63 8.25
CA GLN A 158 1.70 -19.55 9.11
C GLN A 158 2.83 -18.69 9.69
N ILE A 159 4.00 -18.64 9.06
CA ILE A 159 5.11 -17.77 9.44
C ILE A 159 4.94 -16.44 8.71
N ASP A 160 5.05 -15.34 9.44
CA ASP A 160 5.28 -14.02 8.84
C ASP A 160 6.76 -13.96 8.47
N ILE A 161 7.06 -14.03 7.17
CA ILE A 161 8.44 -14.05 6.67
C ILE A 161 9.18 -12.78 7.11
N ASN A 162 8.49 -11.64 7.22
CA ASN A 162 9.05 -10.38 7.72
C ASN A 162 9.16 -10.33 9.25
N ARG A 163 9.07 -11.48 9.94
CA ARG A 163 9.42 -11.65 11.35
C ARG A 163 10.37 -12.84 11.55
N ASP A 164 11.00 -13.33 10.49
CA ASP A 164 11.83 -14.53 10.47
C ASP A 164 13.28 -14.25 10.00
N ALA A 165 13.74 -12.99 10.05
CA ALA A 165 15.08 -12.62 9.57
C ALA A 165 16.23 -13.11 10.48
N ILE A 166 15.94 -13.45 11.74
CA ILE A 166 16.91 -13.99 12.69
C ILE A 166 16.97 -15.52 12.61
N TYR A 167 15.83 -16.19 12.76
CA TYR A 167 15.76 -17.65 12.88
C TYR A 167 15.75 -18.38 11.54
N LEU A 168 15.30 -17.72 10.46
CA LEU A 168 15.28 -18.25 9.09
C LEU A 168 14.59 -19.63 9.01
N GLN A 169 13.46 -19.78 9.70
CA GLN A 169 12.71 -21.04 9.78
C GLN A 169 12.03 -21.39 8.45
N SER A 170 11.55 -20.40 7.72
CA SER A 170 10.90 -20.61 6.43
C SER A 170 11.92 -20.79 5.29
N PRO A 171 11.63 -21.63 4.28
CA PRO A 171 12.47 -21.72 3.10
C PRO A 171 12.56 -20.38 2.36
N GLU A 172 11.49 -19.58 2.36
CA GLU A 172 11.46 -18.26 1.75
C GLU A 172 12.44 -17.30 2.43
N ALA A 173 12.47 -17.26 3.76
CA ALA A 173 13.40 -16.44 4.54
C ALA A 173 14.87 -16.82 4.26
N ARG A 174 15.18 -18.12 4.21
CA ARG A 174 16.52 -18.61 3.85
C ARG A 174 16.93 -18.22 2.44
N ILE A 175 15.99 -18.26 1.49
CA ILE A 175 16.24 -17.84 0.11
C ILE A 175 16.62 -16.35 0.06
N LEU A 176 15.82 -15.47 0.67
CA LEU A 176 16.11 -14.03 0.68
C LEU A 176 17.46 -13.74 1.36
N LYS A 177 17.74 -14.37 2.50
CA LYS A 177 19.01 -14.22 3.20
C LYS A 177 20.21 -14.65 2.35
N SER A 178 20.10 -15.82 1.69
CA SER A 178 21.14 -16.35 0.82
C SER A 178 21.42 -15.44 -0.38
N VAL A 179 20.37 -14.93 -1.03
CA VAL A 179 20.52 -13.96 -2.12
C VAL A 179 21.25 -12.72 -1.63
N ARG A 180 20.76 -12.12 -0.54
CA ARG A 180 21.36 -10.92 0.04
C ARG A 180 22.85 -11.13 0.37
N ASP A 181 23.19 -12.25 1.01
CA ASP A 181 24.58 -12.54 1.40
C ASP A 181 25.49 -12.78 0.19
N SER A 182 24.98 -13.42 -0.85
CA SER A 182 25.75 -13.66 -2.07
C SER A 182 25.99 -12.39 -2.89
N LEU A 183 25.00 -11.48 -2.91
CA LEU A 183 25.06 -10.27 -3.72
C LEU A 183 25.79 -9.14 -3.00
N GLN A 184 25.58 -9.02 -1.68
CA GLN A 184 25.92 -7.84 -0.87
C GLN A 184 25.51 -6.55 -1.59
N PRO A 185 24.20 -6.35 -1.84
CA PRO A 185 23.74 -5.24 -2.68
C PRO A 185 23.96 -3.90 -1.99
N ASP A 186 24.26 -2.87 -2.77
CA ASP A 186 24.44 -1.48 -2.31
C ASP A 186 23.11 -0.88 -1.87
N PHE A 187 22.04 -1.20 -2.62
CA PHE A 187 20.67 -0.75 -2.37
C PHE A 187 19.68 -1.90 -2.31
N GLY A 188 18.66 -1.74 -1.47
CA GLY A 188 17.58 -2.70 -1.27
C GLY A 188 16.21 -2.02 -1.35
N PHE A 189 15.23 -2.62 -2.01
CA PHE A 189 13.84 -2.18 -1.99
C PHE A 189 12.96 -3.26 -1.37
N ASN A 190 12.46 -2.98 -0.17
CA ASN A 190 11.49 -3.79 0.52
C ASN A 190 10.09 -3.34 0.11
N LEU A 191 9.37 -4.16 -0.66
CA LEU A 191 8.15 -3.72 -1.33
C LEU A 191 6.92 -4.40 -0.73
N HIS A 192 6.03 -3.59 -0.17
CA HIS A 192 4.89 -4.01 0.64
C HIS A 192 3.61 -3.22 0.29
N ASP A 193 2.50 -3.69 0.84
CA ASP A 193 1.24 -2.97 0.91
C ASP A 193 0.86 -2.76 2.39
N GLN A 194 0.16 -1.66 2.65
CA GLN A 194 -0.34 -1.34 3.98
C GLN A 194 -1.86 -1.19 4.01
N HIS A 195 -2.43 -1.14 5.21
CA HIS A 195 -3.88 -1.00 5.37
C HIS A 195 -4.36 0.34 4.81
N LYS A 196 -5.51 0.34 4.12
CA LYS A 196 -6.17 1.56 3.65
C LYS A 196 -6.51 2.58 4.75
N TYR A 197 -6.41 2.22 6.04
CA TYR A 197 -6.79 3.12 7.14
C TYR A 197 -5.65 4.02 7.62
N HIS A 198 -4.44 3.86 7.06
CA HIS A 198 -3.32 4.76 7.30
C HIS A 198 -3.52 6.10 6.56
N ALA A 199 -3.45 7.20 7.31
CA ALA A 199 -3.38 8.56 6.80
C ALA A 199 -1.92 9.05 6.77
N ALA A 200 -1.62 9.96 5.83
CA ALA A 200 -0.32 10.64 5.79
C ALA A 200 -0.28 11.76 6.84
N GLY A 201 0.24 11.49 8.04
CA GLY A 201 0.20 12.45 9.15
C GLY A 201 -1.21 12.73 9.66
N ASP A 202 -1.47 13.98 10.01
CA ASP A 202 -2.79 14.47 10.40
C ASP A 202 -3.69 14.77 9.20
N GLN A 203 -3.23 14.46 7.99
CA GLN A 203 -4.00 14.70 6.79
C GLN A 203 -5.23 13.81 6.74
N LYS A 204 -6.23 14.32 6.03
CA LYS A 204 -7.48 13.62 5.73
C LYS A 204 -7.37 12.80 4.44
N THR A 205 -6.18 12.36 4.08
CA THR A 205 -5.89 11.60 2.86
C THR A 205 -5.17 10.32 3.22
N PRO A 206 -5.44 9.20 2.52
CA PRO A 206 -4.70 7.98 2.75
C PRO A 206 -3.22 8.18 2.45
N ALA A 207 -2.38 7.54 3.26
CA ALA A 207 -0.99 7.31 2.92
C ALA A 207 -0.94 6.27 1.78
N SER A 208 -1.05 6.76 0.56
CA SER A 208 -1.05 5.96 -0.67
C SER A 208 0.29 5.28 -0.90
N ILE A 209 1.38 5.99 -0.61
CA ILE A 209 2.74 5.46 -0.54
C ILE A 209 3.31 5.89 0.81
N SER A 210 3.88 4.95 1.56
CA SER A 210 4.70 5.29 2.72
C SER A 210 6.14 4.85 2.52
N LEU A 211 7.07 5.70 2.94
CA LEU A 211 8.49 5.48 2.80
C LEU A 211 9.13 5.28 4.17
N LEU A 212 10.14 4.42 4.23
CA LEU A 212 10.97 4.28 5.42
C LEU A 212 12.38 3.83 5.02
N ALA A 213 13.40 4.49 5.59
CA ALA A 213 14.73 3.93 5.69
C ALA A 213 14.83 3.21 7.05
N PRO A 214 14.76 1.86 7.10
CA PRO A 214 14.61 1.12 8.34
C PRO A 214 15.72 1.44 9.35
N ALA A 215 15.40 1.38 10.65
CA ALA A 215 16.41 1.52 11.68
C ALA A 215 17.26 0.24 11.73
N TYR A 216 18.58 0.39 11.82
CA TYR A 216 19.49 -0.77 11.95
C TYR A 216 19.81 -1.13 13.42
N ASN A 217 19.39 -0.27 14.35
CA ASN A 217 19.51 -0.42 15.80
C ASN A 217 18.37 0.28 16.53
N GLN A 218 18.25 0.00 17.83
CA GLN A 218 17.18 0.52 18.68
C GLN A 218 17.26 2.04 18.87
N GLU A 219 18.47 2.60 18.84
CA GLU A 219 18.76 4.03 18.97
C GLU A 219 18.35 4.83 17.73
N LYS A 220 17.98 4.16 16.63
CA LYS A 220 17.59 4.77 15.35
C LYS A 220 18.68 5.71 14.83
N GLU A 221 19.94 5.30 14.95
CA GLU A 221 21.06 6.08 14.45
C GLU A 221 21.03 6.21 12.92
N VAL A 222 21.73 7.21 12.40
CA VAL A 222 21.92 7.42 10.96
C VAL A 222 23.40 7.25 10.66
N ASN A 223 23.76 6.12 10.04
CA ASN A 223 25.07 5.91 9.44
C ASN A 223 24.97 6.14 7.92
N ALA A 224 26.10 6.09 7.20
CA ALA A 224 26.12 6.31 5.75
C ALA A 224 25.14 5.40 4.97
N VAL A 225 24.99 4.14 5.38
CA VAL A 225 24.07 3.19 4.73
C VAL A 225 22.61 3.63 4.89
N ARG A 226 22.21 4.11 6.08
CA ARG A 226 20.85 4.61 6.32
C ARG A 226 20.65 5.98 5.69
N GLU A 227 21.68 6.82 5.72
CA GLU A 227 21.68 8.13 5.06
C GLU A 227 21.37 8.01 3.57
N HIS A 228 22.05 7.12 2.84
CA HIS A 228 21.78 6.89 1.41
C HIS A 228 20.34 6.40 1.17
N ALA A 229 19.83 5.52 2.04
CA ALA A 229 18.44 5.06 1.94
C ALA A 229 17.44 6.21 2.17
N MET A 230 17.71 7.09 3.14
CA MET A 230 16.90 8.29 3.41
C MET A 230 16.94 9.27 2.23
N GLN A 231 18.12 9.47 1.63
CA GLN A 231 18.28 10.32 0.45
C GLN A 231 17.47 9.78 -0.74
N VAL A 232 17.55 8.48 -1.04
CA VAL A 232 16.74 7.85 -2.09
C VAL A 232 15.25 7.95 -1.77
N ALA A 233 14.84 7.75 -0.51
CA ALA A 233 13.46 7.98 -0.09
C ALA A 233 13.04 9.45 -0.29
N GLY A 234 13.93 10.42 -0.05
CA GLY A 234 13.73 11.84 -0.35
C GLY A 234 13.54 12.11 -1.85
N VAL A 235 14.28 11.43 -2.73
CA VAL A 235 14.06 11.46 -4.20
C VAL A 235 12.65 11.00 -4.54
N ILE A 236 12.22 9.86 -3.99
CA ILE A 236 10.89 9.31 -4.23
C ILE A 236 9.83 10.30 -3.74
N HIS A 237 9.96 10.83 -2.53
CA HIS A 237 9.04 11.84 -1.99
C HIS A 237 8.95 13.09 -2.89
N ASN A 238 10.10 13.65 -3.28
CA ASN A 238 10.16 14.84 -4.13
C ASN A 238 9.56 14.62 -5.53
N THR A 239 9.66 13.40 -6.04
CA THR A 239 9.04 12.99 -7.29
C THR A 239 7.53 12.83 -7.13
N LEU A 240 7.11 12.00 -6.19
CA LEU A 240 5.71 11.61 -6.04
C LEU A 240 4.82 12.75 -5.52
N LYS A 241 5.36 13.72 -4.77
CA LYS A 241 4.55 14.85 -4.27
C LYS A 241 3.97 15.72 -5.39
N LYS A 242 4.54 15.64 -6.61
CA LYS A 242 4.01 16.28 -7.82
C LYS A 242 2.77 15.54 -8.36
N ILE A 243 2.65 14.25 -8.07
CA ILE A 243 1.64 13.33 -8.63
C ILE A 243 0.49 13.09 -7.63
N ILE A 244 0.85 12.78 -6.39
CA ILE A 244 -0.05 12.43 -5.29
C ILE A 244 0.26 13.32 -4.07
N PRO A 245 0.09 14.65 -4.17
CA PRO A 245 0.36 15.56 -3.05
C PRO A 245 -0.48 15.17 -1.84
N MET A 246 0.09 15.27 -0.64
CA MET A 246 -0.58 14.92 0.64
C MET A 246 -0.90 13.43 0.84
N HIS A 247 -0.53 12.57 -0.09
CA HIS A 247 -0.78 11.12 -0.01
C HIS A 247 0.49 10.30 0.29
N ILE A 248 1.57 10.97 0.68
CA ILE A 248 2.86 10.33 0.96
C ILE A 248 3.11 10.43 2.45
N GLY A 249 3.31 9.28 3.08
CA GLY A 249 3.60 9.18 4.49
C GLY A 249 4.98 8.58 4.79
N ARG A 250 5.42 8.66 6.04
CA ARG A 250 6.60 7.97 6.56
C ARG A 250 6.10 6.86 7.46
N TYR A 251 6.54 5.63 7.22
CA TYR A 251 6.23 4.54 8.14
C TYR A 251 7.04 4.74 9.44
N ASP A 252 6.49 4.29 10.58
CA ASP A 252 7.20 4.39 11.85
C ASP A 252 8.52 3.61 11.77
N ASP A 253 9.58 4.20 12.32
CA ASP A 253 10.93 3.65 12.31
C ASP A 253 11.29 2.95 13.63
N GLU A 254 10.30 2.53 14.42
CA GLU A 254 10.50 1.60 15.52
C GLU A 254 11.28 0.36 15.05
N HIS A 255 12.40 0.09 15.73
CA HIS A 255 13.30 -1.00 15.36
C HIS A 255 12.64 -2.36 15.64
N GLU A 256 12.43 -3.15 14.59
CA GLU A 256 11.94 -4.53 14.68
C GLU A 256 13.09 -5.47 14.29
N PRO A 257 13.85 -6.00 15.26
CA PRO A 257 15.06 -6.78 15.00
C PRO A 257 14.79 -8.10 14.28
N ARG A 258 13.53 -8.52 14.13
CA ARG A 258 13.15 -9.73 13.37
C ARG A 258 12.74 -9.44 11.92
N ALA A 259 12.59 -8.18 11.54
CA ALA A 259 12.22 -7.79 10.19
C ALA A 259 13.40 -7.85 9.22
N PHE A 260 13.12 -8.19 7.97
CA PHE A 260 14.16 -8.24 6.94
C PHE A 260 14.66 -6.84 6.57
N GLY A 261 13.79 -5.82 6.56
CA GLY A 261 14.19 -4.42 6.30
C GLY A 261 15.32 -3.95 7.22
N ASP A 262 15.09 -3.99 8.54
CA ASP A 262 16.05 -3.62 9.57
C ASP A 262 17.35 -4.42 9.49
N ASN A 263 17.24 -5.73 9.27
CA ASN A 263 18.42 -6.59 9.19
C ASN A 263 19.23 -6.37 7.91
N ILE A 264 18.59 -6.22 6.76
CA ILE A 264 19.28 -5.94 5.49
C ILE A 264 19.96 -4.56 5.55
N GLN A 265 19.31 -3.58 6.17
CA GLN A 265 19.92 -2.30 6.53
C GLN A 265 21.16 -2.48 7.42
N LYS A 266 21.02 -3.23 8.51
CA LYS A 266 22.10 -3.54 9.45
C LYS A 266 23.27 -4.30 8.81
N TRP A 267 22.98 -5.17 7.84
CA TRP A 267 24.00 -5.94 7.14
C TRP A 267 24.75 -5.12 6.08
N GLY A 268 24.38 -3.85 5.86
CA GLY A 268 25.14 -2.90 5.04
C GLY A 268 24.52 -2.56 3.69
N THR A 269 23.23 -2.85 3.49
CA THR A 269 22.51 -2.50 2.26
C THR A 269 21.60 -1.30 2.53
N SER A 270 21.70 -0.25 1.72
CA SER A 270 20.84 0.94 1.84
C SER A 270 19.41 0.58 1.46
N THR A 271 18.58 0.25 2.45
CA THR A 271 17.27 -0.35 2.27
C THR A 271 16.17 0.68 2.36
N ILE A 272 15.29 0.71 1.36
CA ILE A 272 14.12 1.57 1.30
C ILE A 272 12.89 0.67 1.35
N LEU A 273 12.04 0.89 2.35
CA LEU A 273 10.70 0.34 2.43
C LEU A 273 9.74 1.23 1.64
N ILE A 274 8.93 0.62 0.78
CA ILE A 274 7.78 1.24 0.12
C ILE A 274 6.53 0.46 0.50
N GLU A 275 5.61 1.12 1.19
CA GLU A 275 4.33 0.58 1.64
C GLU A 275 3.19 1.19 0.82
N THR A 276 2.46 0.37 0.07
CA THR A 276 1.38 0.83 -0.80
C THR A 276 0.02 0.72 -0.12
N GLY A 277 -0.58 1.87 0.19
CA GLY A 277 -1.88 1.97 0.86
C GLY A 277 -3.06 1.92 -0.10
N ALA A 278 -3.90 2.96 -0.03
CA ALA A 278 -5.10 3.10 -0.84
C ALA A 278 -5.18 4.48 -1.49
N PHE A 279 -5.88 4.54 -2.62
CA PHE A 279 -6.22 5.77 -3.30
C PHE A 279 -7.72 5.79 -3.61
N GLU A 280 -8.28 6.98 -3.77
CA GLU A 280 -9.70 7.10 -4.06
C GLU A 280 -10.03 6.46 -5.42
N ASN A 281 -11.11 5.68 -5.47
CA ASN A 281 -11.57 4.97 -6.66
C ASN A 281 -10.54 4.01 -7.30
N ASP A 282 -9.55 3.53 -6.55
CA ASP A 282 -8.54 2.57 -7.02
C ASP A 282 -8.54 1.23 -6.24
N PRO A 283 -9.67 0.50 -6.20
CA PRO A 283 -9.77 -0.72 -5.40
C PRO A 283 -8.83 -1.83 -5.87
N GLU A 284 -8.53 -1.89 -7.17
CA GLU A 284 -7.62 -2.86 -7.79
C GLU A 284 -6.17 -2.38 -7.87
N LYS A 285 -5.87 -1.22 -7.26
CA LYS A 285 -4.52 -0.65 -7.13
C LYS A 285 -3.80 -0.41 -8.47
N GLN A 286 -4.53 -0.11 -9.54
CA GLN A 286 -3.94 0.11 -10.87
C GLN A 286 -3.31 1.51 -10.97
N PHE A 287 -3.93 2.52 -10.36
CA PHE A 287 -3.27 3.83 -10.24
C PHE A 287 -2.06 3.73 -9.31
N LEU A 288 -2.17 3.01 -8.18
CA LEU A 288 -1.04 2.82 -7.27
C LEU A 288 0.08 1.93 -7.83
N ARG A 289 -0.22 0.99 -8.73
CA ARG A 289 0.77 0.26 -9.53
C ARG A 289 1.62 1.23 -10.36
N LYS A 290 0.98 2.15 -11.07
CA LYS A 290 1.66 3.22 -11.82
C LYS A 290 2.50 4.14 -10.93
N VAL A 291 1.98 4.52 -9.78
CA VAL A 291 2.73 5.33 -8.80
C VAL A 291 3.97 4.57 -8.31
N ASN A 292 3.87 3.27 -8.01
CA ASN A 292 5.01 2.42 -7.66
C ASN A 292 6.04 2.33 -8.79
N PHE A 293 5.59 2.16 -10.04
CA PHE A 293 6.48 2.15 -11.21
C PHE A 293 7.31 3.44 -11.28
N ILE A 294 6.68 4.60 -11.12
CA ILE A 294 7.36 5.91 -11.14
C ILE A 294 8.30 6.06 -9.93
N ALA A 295 7.86 5.62 -8.74
CA ALA A 295 8.69 5.65 -7.54
C ALA A 295 9.99 4.88 -7.75
N LEU A 296 9.88 3.63 -8.19
CA LEU A 296 11.03 2.77 -8.45
C LEU A 296 11.91 3.30 -9.58
N LEU A 297 11.33 3.74 -10.70
CA LEU A 297 12.11 4.25 -11.82
C LEU A 297 12.88 5.52 -11.45
N SER A 298 12.27 6.44 -10.70
CA SER A 298 12.93 7.66 -10.20
C SER A 298 14.09 7.34 -9.24
N ALA A 299 13.90 6.34 -8.38
CA ALA A 299 14.92 5.91 -7.45
C ALA A 299 16.09 5.24 -8.17
N LEU A 300 15.80 4.36 -9.14
CA LEU A 300 16.82 3.68 -9.95
C LEU A 300 17.65 4.64 -10.80
N GLU A 301 17.01 5.64 -11.43
CA GLU A 301 17.73 6.70 -12.15
C GLU A 301 18.62 7.51 -11.20
N SER A 302 18.09 7.90 -10.05
CA SER A 302 18.86 8.68 -9.09
C SER A 302 20.05 7.90 -8.51
N ILE A 303 19.90 6.59 -8.30
CA ILE A 303 21.00 5.71 -7.91
C ILE A 303 22.03 5.62 -9.03
N SER A 304 21.60 5.41 -10.28
CA SER A 304 22.49 5.21 -11.44
C SER A 304 23.35 6.45 -11.71
N ASN A 305 22.76 7.65 -11.62
CA ASN A 305 23.48 8.91 -11.84
C ASN A 305 24.00 9.56 -10.54
N LYS A 306 23.82 8.89 -9.39
CA LYS A 306 24.23 9.35 -8.05
C LYS A 306 23.62 10.69 -7.62
N ALA A 307 22.48 11.10 -8.20
CA ALA A 307 21.81 12.34 -7.83
C ALA A 307 21.27 12.34 -6.39
N TYR A 308 21.04 11.17 -5.78
CA TYR A 308 20.57 11.08 -4.40
C TYR A 308 21.52 11.75 -3.39
N TYR A 309 22.83 11.81 -3.66
CA TYR A 309 23.79 12.53 -2.79
C TYR A 309 23.48 14.02 -2.62
N SER A 310 22.75 14.61 -3.56
CA SER A 310 22.35 16.02 -3.51
C SER A 310 21.08 16.27 -2.70
N VAL A 311 20.39 15.21 -2.25
CA VAL A 311 19.14 15.31 -1.50
C VAL A 311 19.44 15.57 -0.03
N ASP A 312 18.82 16.62 0.52
CA ASP A 312 18.88 16.94 1.94
C ASP A 312 18.05 15.92 2.73
N LEU A 313 18.55 15.46 3.87
CA LEU A 313 17.80 14.56 4.75
C LEU A 313 16.49 15.17 5.25
N GLN A 314 16.37 16.50 5.26
CA GLN A 314 15.13 17.19 5.55
C GLN A 314 14.00 16.83 4.56
N ASP A 315 14.32 16.47 3.32
CA ASP A 315 13.31 15.98 2.36
C ASP A 315 12.71 14.64 2.80
N TYR A 316 13.47 13.81 3.52
CA TYR A 316 12.97 12.60 4.15
C TYR A 316 12.24 12.89 5.47
N TRP A 317 12.82 13.71 6.36
CA TRP A 317 12.22 14.02 7.65
C TRP A 317 10.96 14.88 7.58
N SER A 318 10.77 15.62 6.49
CA SER A 318 9.54 16.38 6.23
C SER A 318 8.36 15.49 5.83
N ILE A 319 8.59 14.21 5.49
CA ILE A 319 7.51 13.28 5.18
C ILE A 319 6.69 13.02 6.45
N PRO A 320 5.37 13.28 6.44
CA PRO A 320 4.55 13.14 7.64
C PRO A 320 4.42 11.66 8.04
N GLU A 321 4.64 11.36 9.32
CA GLU A 321 4.51 9.99 9.82
C GLU A 321 3.05 9.49 9.78
N ASN A 322 2.85 8.24 9.39
CA ASN A 322 1.52 7.64 9.26
C ASN A 322 0.71 7.67 10.55
N LYS A 323 -0.61 7.87 10.43
CA LYS A 323 -1.57 7.77 11.55
C LYS A 323 -2.76 6.89 11.19
N ASN A 324 -3.26 6.10 12.14
CA ASN A 324 -4.45 5.25 11.96
C ASN A 324 -5.73 6.07 12.20
N ARG A 325 -6.14 6.88 11.23
CA ARG A 325 -7.21 7.86 11.40
C ARG A 325 -8.31 7.81 10.33
N LEU A 326 -8.21 6.89 9.37
CA LEU A 326 -9.22 6.74 8.35
C LEU A 326 -10.19 5.59 8.66
N ASN A 327 -11.43 5.76 8.23
CA ASN A 327 -12.48 4.77 8.33
C ASN A 327 -13.24 4.68 7.00
N ASP A 328 -13.94 3.58 6.75
CA ASP A 328 -14.79 3.46 5.55
C ASP A 328 -15.94 4.47 5.57
N PHE A 329 -16.53 4.69 6.74
CA PHE A 329 -17.61 5.65 6.88
C PHE A 329 -17.63 6.28 8.28
N ILE A 330 -18.05 7.55 8.34
CA ILE A 330 -18.37 8.22 9.60
C ILE A 330 -19.74 8.87 9.53
N ILE A 331 -20.59 8.57 10.51
CA ILE A 331 -21.80 9.33 10.80
C ILE A 331 -21.41 10.41 11.82
N LYS A 332 -21.62 11.68 11.46
CA LYS A 332 -21.33 12.84 12.32
C LYS A 332 -22.58 13.33 13.03
N ASN A 333 -22.45 13.87 14.24
CA ASN A 333 -23.51 14.62 14.93
C ASN A 333 -24.86 13.89 15.03
N ILE A 334 -24.86 12.59 15.31
CA ILE A 334 -26.10 11.82 15.42
C ILE A 334 -26.55 11.73 16.87
N THR A 335 -27.84 11.93 17.12
CA THR A 335 -28.42 11.70 18.46
C THR A 335 -28.63 10.22 18.67
N MET A 336 -28.13 9.68 19.77
CA MET A 336 -28.45 8.35 20.26
C MET A 336 -29.17 8.44 21.60
N GLU A 337 -29.91 7.39 21.94
CA GLU A 337 -30.58 7.27 23.24
C GLU A 337 -30.17 5.95 23.87
N ASP A 338 -29.72 6.01 25.12
CA ASP A 338 -29.47 4.84 25.93
C ASP A 338 -29.99 5.07 27.35
N HIS A 339 -30.69 4.09 27.93
CA HIS A 339 -31.31 4.17 29.25
C HIS A 339 -32.16 5.45 29.48
N GLY A 340 -32.84 5.94 28.43
CA GLY A 340 -33.68 7.14 28.48
C GLY A 340 -32.91 8.47 28.45
N VAL A 341 -31.58 8.43 28.28
CA VAL A 341 -30.73 9.61 28.15
C VAL A 341 -30.30 9.77 26.70
N GLN A 342 -30.55 10.96 26.16
CA GLN A 342 -30.10 11.32 24.81
C GLN A 342 -28.73 11.98 24.86
N TYR A 343 -27.88 11.63 23.91
CA TYR A 343 -26.55 12.23 23.75
C TYR A 343 -26.18 12.33 22.27
N LEU A 344 -25.33 13.30 21.95
CA LEU A 344 -24.76 13.49 20.63
C LEU A 344 -23.46 12.68 20.52
N THR A 345 -23.25 12.03 19.38
CA THR A 345 -22.02 11.29 19.12
C THR A 345 -21.70 11.26 17.64
N ASP A 346 -20.43 11.01 17.30
CA ASP A 346 -20.04 10.48 16.01
C ASP A 346 -19.90 8.96 16.09
N ILE A 347 -19.98 8.27 14.94
CA ILE A 347 -19.86 6.82 14.85
C ILE A 347 -19.04 6.48 13.61
N SER A 348 -17.95 5.75 13.77
CA SER A 348 -17.16 5.23 12.64
C SER A 348 -17.34 3.73 12.48
N TYR A 349 -17.21 3.25 11.25
CA TYR A 349 -17.17 1.82 10.98
C TYR A 349 -16.33 1.48 9.76
N ASN A 350 -15.79 0.27 9.78
CA ASN A 350 -14.92 -0.31 8.77
C ASN A 350 -15.49 -1.64 8.29
N ARG A 351 -15.26 -1.96 7.01
CA ARG A 351 -15.67 -3.22 6.39
C ARG A 351 -14.46 -4.13 6.25
N SER A 352 -14.66 -5.38 6.65
CA SER A 352 -13.72 -6.45 6.37
C SER A 352 -13.65 -6.70 4.87
N GLU A 353 -12.46 -6.64 4.28
CA GLU A 353 -12.28 -6.94 2.86
C GLU A 353 -12.56 -8.41 2.53
N PHE A 354 -12.40 -9.31 3.51
CA PHE A 354 -12.64 -10.74 3.33
C PHE A 354 -14.13 -11.11 3.42
N SER A 355 -14.81 -10.64 4.47
CA SER A 355 -16.21 -11.02 4.72
C SER A 355 -17.24 -10.03 4.18
N GLY A 356 -16.81 -8.80 3.85
CA GLY A 356 -17.70 -7.69 3.53
C GLY A 356 -18.51 -7.16 4.72
N LEU A 357 -18.32 -7.71 5.93
CA LEU A 357 -19.05 -7.30 7.12
C LEU A 357 -18.46 -6.01 7.69
N ALA A 358 -19.34 -5.07 8.02
CA ALA A 358 -19.01 -3.85 8.72
C ALA A 358 -18.93 -4.09 10.23
N SER A 359 -18.02 -3.37 10.89
CA SER A 359 -17.88 -3.29 12.33
C SER A 359 -17.69 -1.84 12.75
N ILE A 360 -18.44 -1.40 13.75
CA ILE A 360 -18.18 -0.13 14.44
C ILE A 360 -16.75 -0.16 14.96
N GLN A 361 -15.99 0.89 14.66
CA GLN A 361 -14.62 1.04 15.14
C GLN A 361 -14.58 1.86 16.41
N ASP A 362 -15.26 3.00 16.40
CA ASP A 362 -15.29 3.91 17.54
C ASP A 362 -16.58 4.74 17.56
N MET A 363 -16.88 5.30 18.72
CA MET A 363 -18.04 6.16 18.98
C MET A 363 -17.65 7.26 19.97
N GLY A 364 -18.03 8.51 19.67
CA GLY A 364 -17.76 9.65 20.54
C GLY A 364 -17.28 10.86 19.74
N ASP A 365 -16.22 11.51 20.22
CA ASP A 365 -15.56 12.60 19.50
C ASP A 365 -14.62 12.03 18.43
N LEU A 366 -15.04 12.08 17.18
CA LEU A 366 -14.25 11.63 16.04
C LEU A 366 -13.70 12.80 15.22
N THR A 367 -13.47 13.96 15.83
CA THR A 367 -13.00 15.19 15.14
C THR A 367 -11.65 14.99 14.44
N VAL A 368 -10.78 14.15 15.01
CA VAL A 368 -9.45 13.86 14.45
C VAL A 368 -9.46 12.74 13.40
N TYR A 369 -10.60 12.06 13.19
CA TYR A 369 -10.74 10.99 12.21
C TYR A 369 -11.40 11.50 10.93
N LYS A 370 -11.25 10.72 9.85
CA LYS A 370 -11.96 10.95 8.59
C LYS A 370 -12.58 9.66 8.06
N GLY A 371 -13.77 9.77 7.50
CA GLY A 371 -14.36 8.73 6.66
C GLY A 371 -13.94 8.89 5.20
N TYR A 372 -13.79 7.77 4.49
CA TYR A 372 -13.82 7.77 3.02
C TYR A 372 -15.16 8.29 2.50
N ALA A 373 -16.24 7.99 3.23
CA ALA A 373 -17.52 8.67 3.11
C ALA A 373 -17.99 9.17 4.48
N GLU A 374 -18.66 10.31 4.50
CA GLU A 374 -19.19 10.91 5.73
C GLU A 374 -20.64 11.34 5.52
N TRP A 375 -21.44 11.29 6.58
CA TRP A 375 -22.82 11.75 6.54
C TRP A 375 -23.19 12.49 7.82
N ASP A 376 -23.85 13.63 7.67
CA ASP A 376 -24.26 14.49 8.78
C ASP A 376 -25.64 14.08 9.33
N GLY A 377 -25.60 13.52 10.52
CA GLY A 377 -26.72 13.09 11.34
C GLY A 377 -27.43 14.21 12.09
N THR A 378 -27.01 15.47 11.94
CA THR A 378 -27.62 16.60 12.65
C THR A 378 -29.15 16.60 12.51
N GLY A 379 -29.83 16.73 13.66
CA GLY A 379 -31.30 16.73 13.77
C GLY A 379 -31.95 15.36 13.59
N LYS A 380 -31.18 14.28 13.55
CA LYS A 380 -31.67 12.90 13.36
C LYS A 380 -31.29 12.05 14.56
N ARG A 381 -32.03 10.96 14.75
CA ARG A 381 -31.85 10.02 15.87
C ARG A 381 -31.58 8.62 15.34
N LEU A 382 -30.52 7.99 15.82
CA LEU A 382 -30.19 6.60 15.52
C LEU A 382 -30.67 5.70 16.66
N VAL A 383 -31.33 4.61 16.28
CA VAL A 383 -31.84 3.58 17.19
C VAL A 383 -31.24 2.25 16.76
N SER A 384 -30.64 1.53 17.72
CA SER A 384 -30.10 0.19 17.46
C SER A 384 -31.19 -0.74 16.91
N GLY A 385 -30.85 -1.47 15.87
CA GLY A 385 -31.74 -2.47 15.29
C GLY A 385 -31.98 -3.64 16.24
N LYS A 386 -33.21 -4.17 16.26
CA LYS A 386 -33.62 -5.27 17.12
C LYS A 386 -33.65 -6.60 16.36
N LEU A 387 -33.41 -7.68 17.10
CA LEU A 387 -33.71 -9.04 16.63
C LEU A 387 -35.21 -9.32 16.79
N TYR A 388 -35.86 -9.74 15.71
CA TYR A 388 -37.23 -10.23 15.74
C TYR A 388 -37.33 -11.48 16.65
N PRO A 389 -38.23 -11.49 17.65
CA PRO A 389 -38.20 -12.50 18.71
C PRO A 389 -38.55 -13.92 18.24
N ALA A 390 -39.37 -14.04 17.19
CA ALA A 390 -39.83 -15.35 16.74
C ALA A 390 -38.81 -16.05 15.83
N LEU A 391 -38.54 -17.34 16.11
CA LEU A 391 -37.73 -18.20 15.24
C LEU A 391 -38.50 -18.53 13.95
N ILE A 392 -37.96 -18.12 12.81
CA ILE A 392 -38.57 -18.35 11.50
C ILE A 392 -38.12 -19.71 10.97
N LYS A 393 -39.08 -20.55 10.55
CA LYS A 393 -38.79 -21.94 10.14
C LYS A 393 -37.89 -22.02 8.90
N ASN A 394 -38.11 -21.16 7.90
CA ASN A 394 -37.43 -21.17 6.60
C ASN A 394 -37.73 -19.88 5.82
N LEU A 395 -37.04 -19.67 4.68
CA LEU A 395 -37.27 -18.50 3.81
C LEU A 395 -38.72 -18.37 3.35
N LYS A 396 -39.40 -19.45 2.97
CA LYS A 396 -40.83 -19.39 2.55
C LYS A 396 -41.76 -18.80 3.62
N LYS A 397 -41.39 -18.87 4.90
CA LYS A 397 -42.13 -18.25 6.00
C LYS A 397 -41.70 -16.80 6.22
N LEU A 398 -40.42 -16.49 6.03
CA LEU A 398 -39.93 -15.11 6.02
C LEU A 398 -40.57 -14.30 4.89
N ASP A 399 -40.71 -14.88 3.68
CA ASP A 399 -41.31 -14.25 2.50
C ASP A 399 -42.79 -13.86 2.68
N LYS A 400 -43.44 -14.38 3.72
CA LYS A 400 -44.83 -14.06 4.07
C LYS A 400 -44.92 -12.98 5.15
N LEU A 401 -43.80 -12.57 5.73
CA LEU A 401 -43.75 -11.47 6.67
C LEU A 401 -43.67 -10.16 5.90
N ASP A 402 -44.34 -9.15 6.43
CA ASP A 402 -44.21 -7.78 5.99
C ASP A 402 -42.91 -7.21 6.55
N LEU A 403 -41.83 -7.27 5.75
CA LEU A 403 -40.50 -6.86 6.18
C LEU A 403 -40.44 -5.34 6.44
N ASP A 404 -41.23 -4.55 5.72
CA ASP A 404 -41.29 -3.10 5.89
C ASP A 404 -41.95 -2.76 7.23
N ASN A 405 -43.05 -3.44 7.58
CA ASN A 405 -43.67 -3.30 8.89
C ASN A 405 -42.74 -3.75 10.02
N LEU A 406 -41.97 -4.83 9.82
CA LEU A 406 -40.97 -5.25 10.81
C LEU A 406 -39.89 -4.18 11.04
N LEU A 407 -39.39 -3.55 9.99
CA LEU A 407 -38.45 -2.44 10.09
C LEU A 407 -39.05 -1.25 10.86
N HIS A 408 -40.29 -0.87 10.56
CA HIS A 408 -40.99 0.21 11.28
C HIS A 408 -41.20 -0.12 12.76
N GLN A 409 -41.28 -1.40 13.13
CA GLN A 409 -41.33 -1.87 14.52
C GLN A 409 -39.94 -1.93 15.21
N GLY A 410 -38.86 -1.62 14.48
CA GLY A 410 -37.51 -1.62 15.02
C GLY A 410 -36.69 -2.86 14.69
N TYR A 411 -37.24 -3.84 13.96
CA TYR A 411 -36.57 -5.11 13.71
C TYR A 411 -35.73 -5.07 12.43
N THR A 412 -34.42 -5.17 12.58
CA THR A 412 -33.47 -5.20 11.46
C THR A 412 -32.91 -6.61 11.22
N GLU A 413 -33.20 -7.56 12.11
CA GLU A 413 -32.63 -8.90 12.08
C GLU A 413 -33.69 -9.97 12.39
N VAL A 414 -33.57 -11.15 11.78
CA VAL A 414 -34.41 -12.32 12.04
C VAL A 414 -33.55 -13.58 12.22
N ARG A 415 -34.03 -14.54 13.02
CA ARG A 415 -33.38 -15.85 13.16
C ARG A 415 -34.08 -16.92 12.34
N LEU A 416 -33.33 -17.65 11.53
CA LEU A 416 -33.84 -18.76 10.72
C LEU A 416 -33.37 -20.12 11.25
N LYS A 417 -34.31 -21.07 11.40
CA LYS A 417 -33.99 -22.46 11.78
C LYS A 417 -33.19 -23.18 10.69
N LYS A 418 -33.50 -22.91 9.42
CA LYS A 418 -32.76 -23.43 8.27
C LYS A 418 -32.48 -22.28 7.31
N VAL A 419 -31.24 -21.81 7.29
CA VAL A 419 -30.75 -20.84 6.29
C VAL A 419 -30.40 -21.65 5.03
N PRO A 420 -31.08 -21.43 3.90
CA PRO A 420 -30.76 -22.14 2.67
C PRO A 420 -29.41 -21.70 2.11
N THR A 421 -28.76 -22.60 1.39
CA THR A 421 -27.45 -22.39 0.73
C THR A 421 -27.54 -21.45 -0.47
N THR A 422 -28.74 -21.23 -1.02
CA THR A 422 -28.99 -20.31 -2.14
C THR A 422 -29.86 -19.15 -1.69
N LYS A 423 -29.45 -17.92 -2.01
CA LYS A 423 -30.22 -16.68 -1.77
C LYS A 423 -31.46 -16.71 -2.66
N SER A 424 -32.63 -17.05 -2.10
CA SER A 424 -33.90 -16.84 -2.78
C SER A 424 -34.49 -15.50 -2.33
N LYS A 425 -34.48 -14.51 -3.22
CA LYS A 425 -35.11 -13.19 -3.09
C LYS A 425 -34.39 -12.16 -2.21
N ASP A 426 -34.70 -10.90 -2.50
CA ASP A 426 -34.05 -9.73 -1.93
C ASP A 426 -34.37 -9.56 -0.44
N THR A 427 -33.45 -10.01 0.39
CA THR A 427 -33.44 -9.77 1.85
C THR A 427 -32.61 -8.52 2.16
N SER A 428 -32.50 -7.58 1.21
CA SER A 428 -31.74 -6.32 1.34
C SER A 428 -32.09 -5.52 2.57
N LEU A 429 -33.31 -5.65 3.10
CA LEU A 429 -33.78 -4.86 4.24
C LEU A 429 -33.55 -5.48 5.62
N ILE A 430 -33.45 -6.81 5.75
CA ILE A 430 -33.29 -7.48 7.05
C ILE A 430 -32.13 -8.48 7.03
N SER A 431 -31.32 -8.50 8.08
CA SER A 431 -30.25 -9.48 8.24
C SER A 431 -30.77 -10.83 8.75
N ILE A 432 -30.26 -11.93 8.21
CA ILE A 432 -30.64 -13.28 8.61
C ILE A 432 -29.54 -13.89 9.46
N LEU A 433 -29.88 -14.28 10.69
CA LEU A 433 -29.01 -14.99 11.61
C LEU A 433 -29.31 -16.49 11.60
N LYS A 434 -28.26 -17.32 11.77
CA LYS A 434 -28.41 -18.75 12.01
C LYS A 434 -28.88 -19.03 13.44
N ILE A 435 -29.45 -20.22 13.68
CA ILE A 435 -30.04 -20.57 14.97
C ILE A 435 -29.05 -20.50 16.15
N ASN A 436 -27.78 -20.83 15.92
CA ASN A 436 -26.72 -20.82 16.93
C ASN A 436 -25.83 -19.57 16.84
N GLU A 437 -26.19 -18.61 16.01
CA GLU A 437 -25.43 -17.37 15.88
C GLU A 437 -25.80 -16.46 17.06
N THR A 438 -24.83 -16.31 17.96
CA THR A 438 -24.88 -15.33 19.04
C THR A 438 -24.29 -14.04 18.52
N LYS A 439 -25.09 -12.97 18.55
CA LYS A 439 -24.65 -11.63 18.22
C LYS A 439 -24.94 -10.74 19.41
N ASN A 440 -23.98 -9.92 19.79
CA ASN A 440 -24.22 -8.88 20.78
C ASN A 440 -25.10 -7.83 20.11
N ASN A 441 -26.34 -7.66 20.59
CA ASN A 441 -27.31 -6.73 20.01
C ASN A 441 -27.07 -5.28 20.47
N THR A 442 -26.06 -5.06 21.30
CA THR A 442 -25.70 -3.71 21.73
C THR A 442 -24.93 -3.01 20.62
N PHE A 443 -25.36 -1.80 20.28
CA PHE A 443 -24.69 -0.94 19.33
C PHE A 443 -23.45 -0.33 19.99
N MET A 444 -22.27 -0.91 19.74
CA MET A 444 -21.01 -0.55 20.39
C MET A 444 -19.81 -0.88 19.49
N PRO A 445 -18.61 -0.35 19.76
CA PRO A 445 -17.40 -0.77 19.07
C PRO A 445 -17.25 -2.30 18.98
N GLY A 446 -16.89 -2.81 17.80
CA GLY A 446 -16.83 -4.23 17.48
C GLY A 446 -18.15 -4.86 17.02
N SER A 447 -19.30 -4.19 17.19
CA SER A 447 -20.59 -4.69 16.69
C SER A 447 -20.84 -4.29 15.24
N ASN A 448 -21.73 -5.01 14.56
CA ASN A 448 -22.20 -4.59 13.25
C ASN A 448 -23.08 -3.34 13.38
N PRO A 449 -22.94 -2.32 12.54
CA PRO A 449 -23.65 -1.04 12.67
C PRO A 449 -25.10 -1.11 12.15
N ASN A 450 -25.82 -2.19 12.42
CA ASN A 450 -27.22 -2.31 12.00
C ASN A 450 -28.11 -1.40 12.87
N ALA A 451 -28.72 -0.39 12.25
CA ALA A 451 -29.55 0.59 12.97
C ALA A 451 -30.62 1.23 12.08
N LEU A 452 -31.57 1.90 12.73
CA LEU A 452 -32.64 2.66 12.10
C LEU A 452 -32.44 4.14 12.44
N ILE A 453 -32.63 5.01 11.46
CA ILE A 453 -32.40 6.44 11.60
C ILE A 453 -33.69 7.20 11.31
N TYR A 454 -34.05 8.05 12.26
CA TYR A 454 -35.31 8.79 12.29
C TYR A 454 -35.07 10.30 12.19
N GLN A 455 -36.02 11.00 11.58
CA GLN A 455 -36.17 12.45 11.67
C GLN A 455 -37.52 12.75 12.32
N GLY A 456 -37.49 13.25 13.56
CA GLY A 456 -38.66 13.19 14.44
C GLY A 456 -39.09 11.73 14.65
N GLU A 457 -40.36 11.42 14.38
CA GLU A 457 -40.92 10.07 14.43
C GLU A 457 -40.83 9.32 13.08
N LYS A 458 -40.39 10.00 12.01
CA LYS A 458 -40.34 9.41 10.68
C LYS A 458 -39.06 8.60 10.49
N LEU A 459 -39.19 7.32 10.17
CA LEU A 459 -38.07 6.48 9.71
C LEU A 459 -37.63 6.95 8.32
N ILE A 460 -36.35 7.29 8.16
CA ILE A 460 -35.81 7.83 6.89
C ILE A 460 -34.68 6.99 6.31
N PHE A 461 -33.87 6.33 7.15
CA PHE A 461 -32.82 5.44 6.70
C PHE A 461 -32.74 4.16 7.52
N LEU A 462 -32.38 3.09 6.82
CA LEU A 462 -31.84 1.86 7.40
C LEU A 462 -30.33 1.88 7.23
N LEU A 463 -29.58 1.86 8.33
CA LEU A 463 -28.15 1.58 8.31
C LEU A 463 -27.97 0.06 8.37
N LYS A 464 -27.61 -0.56 7.25
CA LYS A 464 -27.43 -2.02 7.17
C LYS A 464 -26.02 -2.39 6.75
N ASN A 465 -25.31 -3.09 7.62
CA ASN A 465 -23.92 -3.51 7.39
C ASN A 465 -23.06 -2.34 6.88
N GLY A 466 -23.25 -1.15 7.47
CA GLY A 466 -22.54 0.07 7.11
C GLY A 466 -22.97 0.75 5.80
N ASN A 467 -24.08 0.33 5.19
CA ASN A 467 -24.69 1.03 4.06
C ASN A 467 -25.91 1.80 4.54
N LEU A 468 -25.98 3.08 4.20
CA LEU A 468 -27.15 3.92 4.46
C LEU A 468 -28.16 3.73 3.32
N ILE A 469 -29.29 3.10 3.62
CA ILE A 469 -30.35 2.78 2.66
C ILE A 469 -31.53 3.71 2.92
N SER A 470 -31.92 4.52 1.93
CA SER A 470 -33.11 5.36 2.04
C SER A 470 -34.36 4.48 2.12
N ILE A 471 -35.21 4.73 3.11
CA ILE A 471 -36.53 4.12 3.19
C ILE A 471 -37.49 5.05 2.46
N ALA A 472 -37.98 4.59 1.30
CA ALA A 472 -39.00 5.30 0.55
C ALA A 472 -40.34 5.24 1.33
N ASN A 473 -41.10 6.32 1.26
CA ASN A 473 -42.46 6.38 1.81
C ASN A 473 -43.42 5.48 1.03
#